data_AF-A0A8U0HZA2-F1
#
_entry.id   AF-A0A8U0HZA2-F1
#
_cell.length_a   1.000
_cell.length_b   1.000
_cell.length_c   1.000
_cell.angle_alpha   90.00
_cell.angle_beta   90.00
_cell.angle_gamma   90.00
#
_symmetry.space_group_name_H-M   'P 1'
#
loop_
_entity.id
_entity.type
_entity.pdbx_description
1 polymer ?
#
loop_
_entity_poly.entity_id
_entity_poly.type
_entity_poly.pdbx_seq_one_letter_code
_entity_poly.pdbx_strand_id
1 'polypeptide(L)'
;MSLSAVVKKDFRDSIRSHSLVSVTALFALFAAGLAAMQFVPTMYRDSGVETSTLALLNSMRQPTVFFVPLVGLALSYRSILGERESGSIKLLLGLPNARRDVVLGKFLGRTAVVAVSILASYAVAGTVALLTYDSFDFVVFALYTLLTLFYGAVYIGIGIGFSAVSKSREWALAGAAALYALFLVGWDVLLLLLQFAVVGPASELPESGLPDWMDFVGLLNPSSAFMKATRAVIPEYRELTVFPEASALYLQDWFGFVILAFWGGVPLYLGYRRFDGMDLQT
;
A
#
# COMPACT_ATOMS: atom_id res chain seq x y z
N MET A 1 -7.02 10.05 28.00
CA MET A 1 -5.86 9.35 27.41
C MET A 1 -5.27 10.26 26.34
N SER A 2 -3.97 10.53 26.40
CA SER A 2 -3.30 11.25 25.31
C SER A 2 -3.32 10.41 24.01
N LEU A 3 -3.22 11.07 22.85
CA LEU A 3 -3.01 10.41 21.55
C LEU A 3 -1.94 9.31 21.62
N SER A 4 -0.83 9.57 22.33
CA SER A 4 0.25 8.61 22.53
C SER A 4 -0.17 7.33 23.23
N ALA A 5 -1.13 7.38 24.15
CA ALA A 5 -1.63 6.21 24.85
C ALA A 5 -2.51 5.34 23.93
N VAL A 6 -3.31 5.95 23.05
CA VAL A 6 -4.07 5.23 22.02
C VAL A 6 -3.13 4.55 21.04
N VAL A 7 -2.11 5.26 20.55
CA VAL A 7 -1.09 4.71 19.64
C VAL A 7 -0.40 3.49 20.27
N LYS A 8 0.08 3.63 21.51
CA LYS A 8 0.81 2.56 22.22
C LYS A 8 -0.07 1.33 22.45
N LYS A 9 -1.36 1.53 22.75
CA LYS A 9 -2.33 0.45 22.90
C LYS A 9 -2.53 -0.27 21.56
N ASP A 10 -2.95 0.45 20.52
CA ASP A 10 -3.32 -0.17 19.24
C ASP A 10 -2.13 -0.87 18.57
N PHE A 11 -0.93 -0.30 18.70
CA PHE A 11 0.31 -0.96 18.27
C PHE A 11 0.55 -2.28 19.01
N ARG A 12 0.45 -2.28 20.35
CA ARG A 12 0.69 -3.47 21.19
C ARG A 12 -0.35 -4.56 20.95
N ASP A 13 -1.61 -4.17 20.77
CA ASP A 13 -2.69 -5.12 20.50
C ASP A 13 -2.50 -5.76 19.11
N SER A 14 -2.07 -4.96 18.12
CA SER A 14 -1.83 -5.44 16.76
C SER A 14 -0.60 -6.34 16.65
N ILE A 15 0.53 -5.99 17.30
CA ILE A 15 1.79 -6.76 17.19
C ILE A 15 1.70 -8.16 17.82
N ARG A 16 0.77 -8.36 18.75
CA ARG A 16 0.51 -9.66 19.41
C ARG A 16 -0.37 -10.58 18.57
N SER A 17 -0.86 -10.13 17.42
CA SER A 17 -1.68 -10.94 16.53
C SER A 17 -0.83 -11.98 15.79
N HIS A 18 -1.13 -13.27 15.99
CA HIS A 18 -0.50 -14.35 15.23
C HIS A 18 -0.68 -14.20 13.72
N SER A 19 -1.81 -13.63 13.27
CA SER A 19 -2.07 -13.37 11.85
C SER A 19 -1.07 -12.37 11.27
N LEU A 20 -0.73 -11.31 12.02
CA LEU A 20 0.29 -10.35 11.58
C LEU A 20 1.66 -11.00 11.47
N VAL A 21 2.05 -11.81 12.45
CA VAL A 21 3.34 -12.51 12.44
C VAL A 21 3.43 -13.40 11.20
N SER A 22 2.40 -14.20 10.90
CA SER A 22 2.40 -15.07 9.73
C SER A 22 2.51 -14.29 8.41
N VAL A 23 1.79 -13.19 8.26
CA VAL A 23 1.86 -12.39 7.01
C VAL A 23 3.20 -11.65 6.90
N THR A 24 3.75 -11.16 8.01
CA THR A 24 5.08 -10.54 8.02
C THR A 24 6.16 -11.56 7.68
N ALA A 25 6.10 -12.76 8.25
CA ALA A 25 7.01 -13.84 7.94
C ALA A 25 6.92 -14.25 6.48
N LEU A 26 5.70 -14.38 5.93
CA LEU A 26 5.49 -14.69 4.52
C LEU A 26 6.08 -13.61 3.61
N PHE A 27 5.85 -12.32 3.93
CA PHE A 27 6.41 -11.22 3.15
C PHE A 27 7.94 -11.18 3.23
N ALA A 28 8.51 -11.39 4.41
CA ALA A 28 9.96 -11.47 4.59
C ALA A 28 10.57 -12.66 3.84
N LEU A 29 9.96 -13.86 3.92
CA LEU A 29 10.40 -15.04 3.19
C LEU A 29 10.34 -14.81 1.68
N PHE A 30 9.27 -14.18 1.19
CA PHE A 30 9.14 -13.88 -0.23
C PHE A 30 10.18 -12.86 -0.68
N ALA A 31 10.36 -11.76 0.06
CA ALA A 31 11.36 -10.73 -0.25
C ALA A 31 12.79 -11.29 -0.21
N ALA A 32 13.11 -12.11 0.80
CA ALA A 32 14.39 -12.80 0.90
C ALA A 32 14.60 -13.78 -0.26
N GLY A 33 13.55 -14.55 -0.61
CA GLY A 33 13.58 -15.49 -1.73
C GLY A 33 13.88 -14.80 -3.04
N LEU A 34 13.24 -13.65 -3.31
CA LEU A 34 13.55 -12.82 -4.48
C LEU A 34 14.99 -12.29 -4.45
N ALA A 35 15.44 -11.74 -3.32
CA ALA A 35 16.80 -11.24 -3.21
C ALA A 35 17.84 -12.36 -3.45
N ALA A 36 17.53 -13.58 -3.00
CA ALA A 36 18.38 -14.76 -3.16
C ALA A 36 18.25 -15.47 -4.52
N MET A 37 17.40 -15.00 -5.46
CA MET A 37 17.17 -15.69 -6.75
C MET A 37 18.44 -15.85 -7.59
N GLN A 38 19.42 -14.96 -7.44
CA GLN A 38 20.70 -15.06 -8.14
C GLN A 38 21.52 -16.32 -7.78
N PHE A 39 21.25 -16.96 -6.64
CA PHE A 39 21.89 -18.22 -6.27
C PHE A 39 21.33 -19.42 -7.05
N VAL A 40 20.26 -19.24 -7.83
CA VAL A 40 19.67 -20.28 -8.68
C VAL A 40 20.50 -20.41 -9.97
N PRO A 41 21.31 -21.49 -10.11
CA PRO A 41 22.37 -21.55 -11.11
C PRO A 41 21.91 -21.53 -12.57
N THR A 42 20.68 -21.96 -12.86
CA THR A 42 20.21 -22.21 -14.23
C THR A 42 19.35 -21.09 -14.81
N MET A 43 18.87 -20.15 -14.01
CA MET A 43 17.96 -19.08 -14.47
C MET A 43 18.61 -17.70 -14.48
N TYR A 44 19.49 -17.40 -13.52
CA TYR A 44 19.99 -16.04 -13.31
C TYR A 44 21.51 -15.90 -13.39
N ARG A 45 22.25 -16.97 -13.11
CA ARG A 45 23.72 -16.92 -13.05
C ARG A 45 24.40 -16.55 -14.37
N ASP A 46 23.80 -16.96 -15.50
CA ASP A 46 24.29 -16.65 -16.86
C ASP A 46 23.39 -15.62 -17.58
N SER A 47 22.47 -14.96 -16.87
CA SER A 47 21.42 -14.11 -17.47
C SER A 47 21.93 -12.79 -18.07
N GLY A 48 23.19 -12.42 -17.86
CA GLY A 48 23.76 -11.15 -18.30
C GLY A 48 23.15 -9.90 -17.65
N VAL A 49 22.16 -10.06 -16.77
CA VAL A 49 21.54 -8.98 -16.00
C VAL A 49 22.40 -8.68 -14.78
N GLU A 50 22.88 -7.44 -14.66
CA GLU A 50 23.68 -7.02 -13.51
C GLU A 50 22.91 -7.16 -12.19
N THR A 51 23.59 -7.69 -11.17
CA THR A 51 23.02 -7.81 -9.83
C THR A 51 23.14 -6.46 -9.12
N SER A 52 22.14 -5.61 -9.31
CA SER A 52 22.12 -4.23 -8.81
C SER A 52 20.95 -3.96 -7.87
N THR A 53 21.02 -2.85 -7.14
CA THR A 53 19.91 -2.37 -6.31
C THR A 53 18.64 -2.18 -7.12
N LEU A 54 18.74 -1.65 -8.34
CA LEU A 54 17.58 -1.46 -9.20
C LEU A 54 16.94 -2.80 -9.62
N ALA A 55 17.75 -3.82 -9.90
CA ALA A 55 17.25 -5.16 -10.22
C ALA A 55 16.51 -5.80 -9.02
N LEU A 56 17.06 -5.65 -7.80
CA LEU A 56 16.40 -6.07 -6.57
C LEU A 56 15.05 -5.38 -6.42
N LEU A 57 15.05 -4.04 -6.46
CA LEU A 57 13.84 -3.27 -6.21
C LEU A 57 12.78 -3.54 -7.30
N ASN A 58 13.18 -3.71 -8.56
CA ASN A 58 12.28 -4.11 -9.64
C ASN A 58 11.61 -5.46 -9.36
N SER A 59 12.36 -6.42 -8.81
CA SER A 59 11.84 -7.71 -8.38
C SER A 59 10.90 -7.57 -7.17
N MET A 60 11.22 -6.68 -6.23
CA MET A 60 10.40 -6.38 -5.05
C MET A 60 9.13 -5.57 -5.36
N ARG A 61 9.02 -4.98 -6.57
CA ARG A 61 7.87 -4.19 -7.02
C ARG A 61 6.57 -4.96 -6.88
N GLN A 62 6.48 -6.12 -7.52
CA GLN A 62 5.24 -6.89 -7.57
C GLN A 62 4.82 -7.35 -6.17
N PRO A 63 5.69 -7.96 -5.34
CA PRO A 63 5.32 -8.32 -3.97
C PRO A 63 4.89 -7.15 -3.12
N THR A 64 5.51 -5.98 -3.30
CA THR A 64 5.11 -4.77 -2.57
C THR A 64 3.67 -4.38 -2.90
N VAL A 65 3.32 -4.38 -4.18
CA VAL A 65 1.95 -4.09 -4.66
C VAL A 65 0.94 -5.16 -4.22
N PHE A 66 1.36 -6.42 -4.01
CA PHE A 66 0.49 -7.48 -3.52
C PHE A 66 0.34 -7.48 -1.98
N PHE A 67 1.44 -7.55 -1.24
CA PHE A 67 1.44 -7.79 0.20
C PHE A 67 1.09 -6.54 1.01
N VAL A 68 1.55 -5.35 0.62
CA VAL A 68 1.31 -4.14 1.42
C VAL A 68 -0.19 -3.79 1.49
N PRO A 69 -0.96 -3.81 0.39
CA PRO A 69 -2.40 -3.64 0.44
C PRO A 69 -3.11 -4.69 1.28
N LEU A 70 -2.71 -5.96 1.12
CA LEU A 70 -3.29 -7.09 1.84
C LEU A 70 -3.10 -6.92 3.36
N VAL A 71 -1.87 -6.66 3.80
CA VAL A 71 -1.54 -6.42 5.21
C VAL A 71 -2.26 -5.19 5.73
N GLY A 72 -2.21 -4.08 4.99
CA GLY A 72 -2.82 -2.82 5.39
C GLY A 72 -4.32 -2.97 5.62
N LEU A 73 -5.05 -3.55 4.67
CA LEU A 73 -6.49 -3.77 4.78
C LEU A 73 -6.84 -4.81 5.85
N ALA A 74 -6.11 -5.93 5.92
CA ALA A 74 -6.33 -6.97 6.93
C ALA A 74 -6.09 -6.46 8.35
N LEU A 75 -5.15 -5.55 8.55
CA LEU A 75 -4.94 -4.90 9.83
C LEU A 75 -6.02 -3.88 10.13
N SER A 76 -6.49 -3.11 9.15
CA SER A 76 -7.34 -1.92 9.35
C SER A 76 -8.85 -2.15 9.28
N TYR A 77 -9.34 -3.22 8.64
CA TYR A 77 -10.78 -3.41 8.35
C TYR A 77 -11.70 -3.44 9.59
N ARG A 78 -11.19 -3.86 10.76
CA ARG A 78 -11.93 -3.86 12.04
C ARG A 78 -11.46 -2.79 13.05
N SER A 79 -10.74 -1.78 12.59
CA SER A 79 -10.19 -0.70 13.45
C SER A 79 -11.24 -0.02 14.31
N ILE A 80 -12.34 0.37 13.69
CA ILE A 80 -13.43 1.11 14.34
C ILE A 80 -14.60 0.17 14.58
N LEU A 81 -14.94 -0.67 13.60
CA LEU A 81 -16.05 -1.61 13.72
C LEU A 81 -15.86 -2.59 14.90
N GLY A 82 -14.66 -3.16 15.08
CA GLY A 82 -14.43 -4.15 16.15
C GLY A 82 -14.64 -3.57 17.56
N GLU A 83 -14.37 -2.27 17.74
CA GLU A 83 -14.62 -1.58 19.00
C GLU A 83 -16.10 -1.25 19.20
N ARG A 84 -16.83 -1.01 18.11
CA ARG A 84 -18.29 -0.86 18.16
C ARG A 84 -18.98 -2.17 18.52
N GLU A 85 -18.58 -3.27 17.89
CA GLU A 85 -19.14 -4.60 18.16
C GLU A 85 -18.90 -5.07 19.59
N SER A 86 -17.71 -4.81 20.13
CA SER A 86 -17.36 -5.17 21.51
C SER A 86 -17.93 -4.23 22.57
N GLY A 87 -18.56 -3.11 22.17
CA GLY A 87 -18.99 -2.05 23.07
C GLY A 87 -17.84 -1.26 23.74
N SER A 88 -16.58 -1.66 23.50
CA SER A 88 -15.38 -1.01 24.07
C SER A 88 -15.23 0.45 23.63
N ILE A 89 -15.89 0.84 22.54
CA ILE A 89 -15.94 2.23 22.08
C ILE A 89 -16.57 3.17 23.12
N LYS A 90 -17.53 2.68 23.93
CA LYS A 90 -18.13 3.45 25.04
C LYS A 90 -17.10 3.73 26.14
N LEU A 91 -16.22 2.77 26.45
CA LEU A 91 -15.13 2.95 27.42
C LEU A 91 -14.06 3.92 26.90
N LEU A 92 -13.74 3.86 25.61
CA LEU A 92 -12.78 4.78 24.98
C LEU A 92 -13.27 6.22 24.94
N LEU A 93 -14.57 6.42 24.76
CA LEU A 93 -15.21 7.74 24.69
C LEU A 93 -15.71 8.26 26.05
N GLY A 94 -15.85 7.39 27.05
CA GLY A 94 -16.12 7.79 28.44
C GLY A 94 -14.91 8.39 29.16
N LEU A 95 -13.71 8.23 28.57
CA LEU A 95 -12.51 8.95 28.97
C LEU A 95 -12.42 10.27 28.18
N PRO A 96 -11.77 11.33 28.72
CA PRO A 96 -11.66 12.64 28.08
C PRO A 96 -10.72 12.58 26.86
N ASN A 97 -11.17 11.93 25.79
CA ASN A 97 -10.48 11.73 24.53
C ASN A 97 -11.31 12.39 23.43
N ALA A 98 -10.70 13.24 22.61
CA ALA A 98 -11.39 13.68 21.41
C ALA A 98 -11.51 12.50 20.43
N ARG A 99 -12.66 12.37 19.76
CA ARG A 99 -12.89 11.32 18.74
C ARG A 99 -11.82 11.31 17.65
N ARG A 100 -11.28 12.48 17.31
CA ARG A 100 -10.14 12.66 16.39
C ARG A 100 -8.88 11.92 16.88
N ASP A 101 -8.59 11.96 18.18
CA ASP A 101 -7.38 11.38 18.75
C ASP A 101 -7.47 9.85 18.74
N VAL A 102 -8.68 9.30 18.80
CA VAL A 102 -8.94 7.87 18.62
C VAL A 102 -8.63 7.44 17.19
N VAL A 103 -9.16 8.13 16.19
CA VAL A 103 -8.95 7.78 14.77
C VAL A 103 -7.49 7.96 14.38
N LEU A 104 -6.88 9.09 14.72
CA LEU A 104 -5.46 9.35 14.45
C LEU A 104 -4.56 8.38 15.22
N GLY A 105 -4.89 8.06 16.46
CA GLY A 105 -4.13 7.10 17.26
C GLY A 105 -4.14 5.69 16.65
N LYS A 106 -5.29 5.25 16.12
CA LYS A 106 -5.43 4.00 15.37
C LYS A 106 -4.65 4.00 14.07
N PHE A 107 -4.75 5.10 13.31
CA PHE A 107 -3.99 5.27 12.08
C PHE A 107 -2.49 5.16 12.35
N LEU A 108 -1.95 5.95 13.26
CA LEU A 108 -0.52 5.95 13.60
C LEU A 108 -0.08 4.60 14.19
N GLY A 109 -0.87 4.01 15.09
CA GLY A 109 -0.58 2.70 15.68
C GLY A 109 -0.46 1.59 14.63
N ARG A 110 -1.41 1.53 13.69
CA ARG A 110 -1.42 0.49 12.63
C ARG A 110 -0.42 0.75 11.53
N THR A 111 -0.19 2.02 11.18
CA THR A 111 0.89 2.39 10.27
C THR A 111 2.24 1.99 10.86
N ALA A 112 2.48 2.20 12.16
CA ALA A 112 3.71 1.74 12.81
C ALA A 112 3.86 0.22 12.79
N VAL A 113 2.76 -0.53 12.94
CA VAL A 113 2.78 -2.00 12.83
C VAL A 113 3.17 -2.45 11.42
N VAL A 114 2.52 -1.89 10.39
CA VAL A 114 2.87 -2.15 8.98
C VAL A 114 4.30 -1.76 8.67
N ALA A 115 4.76 -0.63 9.23
CA ALA A 115 6.12 -0.15 9.06
C ALA A 115 7.15 -1.14 9.62
N VAL A 116 6.92 -1.70 10.81
CA VAL A 116 7.79 -2.75 11.37
C VAL A 116 7.86 -3.96 10.46
N SER A 117 6.73 -4.41 9.90
CA SER A 117 6.71 -5.53 8.96
C SER A 117 7.50 -5.24 7.69
N ILE A 118 7.28 -4.09 7.06
CA ILE A 118 8.01 -3.67 5.85
C ILE A 118 9.50 -3.56 6.14
N LEU A 119 9.89 -2.88 7.21
CA LEU A 119 11.29 -2.69 7.60
C LEU A 119 11.96 -4.03 7.89
N ALA A 120 11.30 -4.96 8.57
CA ALA A 120 11.83 -6.29 8.81
C ALA A 120 12.05 -7.07 7.50
N SER A 121 11.05 -7.11 6.61
CA SER A 121 11.16 -7.78 5.32
C SER A 121 12.24 -7.18 4.42
N TYR A 122 12.32 -5.85 4.37
CA TYR A 122 13.30 -5.14 3.56
C TYR A 122 14.69 -5.20 4.18
N ALA A 123 14.84 -5.21 5.51
CA ALA A 123 16.14 -5.43 6.13
C ALA A 123 16.72 -6.80 5.77
N VAL A 124 15.89 -7.85 5.72
CA VAL A 124 16.34 -9.18 5.27
C VAL A 124 16.76 -9.13 3.79
N ALA A 125 15.91 -8.60 2.90
CA ALA A 125 16.23 -8.51 1.47
C ALA A 125 17.47 -7.63 1.19
N GLY A 126 17.57 -6.48 1.85
CA GLY A 126 18.69 -5.56 1.77
C GLY A 126 19.98 -6.16 2.32
N THR A 127 19.92 -6.96 3.39
CA THR A 127 21.10 -7.68 3.91
C THR A 127 21.59 -8.72 2.91
N VAL A 128 20.67 -9.49 2.31
CA VAL A 128 21.04 -10.43 1.24
C VAL A 128 21.73 -9.66 0.11
N ALA A 129 21.12 -8.60 -0.39
CA ALA A 129 21.69 -7.83 -1.49
C ALA A 129 23.04 -7.21 -1.15
N LEU A 130 23.17 -6.57 0.01
CA LEU A 130 24.42 -5.95 0.46
C LEU A 130 25.59 -6.93 0.52
N LEU A 131 25.32 -8.19 0.86
CA LEU A 131 26.36 -9.23 0.97
C LEU A 131 26.67 -9.93 -0.35
N THR A 132 25.82 -9.79 -1.37
CA THR A 132 25.81 -10.74 -2.49
C THR A 132 25.68 -10.10 -3.86
N TYR A 133 25.27 -8.83 -3.96
CA TYR A 133 25.08 -8.12 -5.24
C TYR A 133 26.35 -7.32 -5.57
N ASP A 134 26.57 -7.07 -6.86
CA ASP A 134 27.73 -6.31 -7.36
C ASP A 134 27.67 -4.84 -6.92
N SER A 135 26.47 -4.28 -6.79
CA SER A 135 26.26 -2.89 -6.36
C SER A 135 25.06 -2.71 -5.43
N PHE A 136 25.29 -1.96 -4.34
CA PHE A 136 24.26 -1.59 -3.37
C PHE A 136 24.21 -0.07 -3.15
N ASP A 137 23.13 0.57 -3.62
CA ASP A 137 22.85 1.98 -3.38
C ASP A 137 21.89 2.15 -2.19
N PHE A 138 22.45 2.60 -1.08
CA PHE A 138 21.71 2.84 0.16
C PHE A 138 20.64 3.92 0.04
N VAL A 139 20.88 4.96 -0.77
CA VAL A 139 19.95 6.07 -0.94
C VAL A 139 18.74 5.62 -1.72
N VAL A 140 18.94 4.95 -2.86
CA VAL A 140 17.87 4.39 -3.69
C VAL A 140 17.06 3.37 -2.90
N PHE A 141 17.72 2.47 -2.17
CA PHE A 141 17.04 1.49 -1.32
C PHE A 141 16.21 2.15 -0.20
N ALA A 142 16.77 3.17 0.48
CA ALA A 142 16.07 3.90 1.54
C ALA A 142 14.87 4.69 1.02
N LEU A 143 15.00 5.35 -0.14
CA LEU A 143 13.92 6.09 -0.78
C LEU A 143 12.77 5.16 -1.17
N TYR A 144 13.07 4.01 -1.78
CA TYR A 144 12.07 3.00 -2.11
C TYR A 144 11.38 2.46 -0.84
N THR A 145 12.15 2.18 0.20
CA THR A 145 11.62 1.76 1.52
C THR A 145 10.66 2.80 2.08
N LEU A 146 11.04 4.08 2.07
CA LEU A 146 10.21 5.18 2.57
C LEU A 146 8.91 5.33 1.77
N LEU A 147 8.96 5.19 0.45
CA LEU A 147 7.77 5.18 -0.39
C LEU A 147 6.86 3.99 -0.08
N THR A 148 7.43 2.80 0.14
CA THR A 148 6.66 1.62 0.54
C THR A 148 5.99 1.81 1.92
N LEU A 149 6.66 2.47 2.86
CA LEU A 149 6.07 2.83 4.16
C LEU A 149 4.90 3.79 3.98
N PHE A 150 5.04 4.82 3.14
CA PHE A 150 3.95 5.74 2.81
C PHE A 150 2.78 5.01 2.14
N TYR A 151 3.06 4.12 1.20
CA TYR A 151 2.06 3.26 0.56
C TYR A 151 1.31 2.38 1.57
N GLY A 152 2.01 1.81 2.55
CA GLY A 152 1.39 1.07 3.66
C GLY A 152 0.44 1.95 4.47
N ALA A 153 0.85 3.19 4.78
CA ALA A 153 0.00 4.15 5.48
C ALA A 153 -1.28 4.49 4.68
N VAL A 154 -1.19 4.58 3.35
CA VAL A 154 -2.37 4.80 2.48
C VAL A 154 -3.41 3.70 2.65
N TYR A 155 -3.00 2.42 2.63
CA TYR A 155 -3.93 1.31 2.83
C TYR A 155 -4.49 1.21 4.25
N ILE A 156 -3.73 1.62 5.27
CA ILE A 156 -4.26 1.81 6.61
C ILE A 156 -5.35 2.88 6.62
N GLY A 157 -5.13 4.02 5.96
CA GLY A 157 -6.10 5.10 5.82
C GLY A 157 -7.39 4.63 5.14
N ILE A 158 -7.27 3.95 4.00
CA ILE A 158 -8.39 3.36 3.26
C ILE A 158 -9.20 2.42 4.16
N GLY A 159 -8.54 1.45 4.80
CA GLY A 159 -9.27 0.44 5.56
C GLY A 159 -9.84 0.95 6.89
N ILE A 160 -9.23 1.97 7.52
CA ILE A 160 -9.86 2.68 8.66
C ILE A 160 -11.12 3.42 8.20
N GLY A 161 -11.02 4.15 7.08
CA GLY A 161 -12.17 4.84 6.46
C GLY A 161 -13.32 3.87 6.19
N PHE A 162 -13.00 2.72 5.58
CA PHE A 162 -13.98 1.68 5.29
C PHE A 162 -14.55 1.02 6.56
N SER A 163 -13.72 0.79 7.58
CA SER A 163 -14.16 0.25 8.88
C SER A 163 -15.19 1.15 9.56
N ALA A 164 -15.05 2.47 9.43
CA ALA A 164 -15.95 3.44 10.05
C ALA A 164 -17.39 3.42 9.49
N VAL A 165 -17.53 3.07 8.21
CA VAL A 165 -18.82 3.01 7.49
C VAL A 165 -19.44 1.61 7.48
N SER A 166 -18.65 0.59 7.83
CA SER A 166 -19.10 -0.80 7.86
C SER A 166 -20.14 -1.06 8.95
N LYS A 167 -21.16 -1.88 8.62
CA LYS A 167 -22.31 -2.16 9.51
C LYS A 167 -22.15 -3.43 10.34
N SER A 168 -21.45 -4.44 9.82
CA SER A 168 -21.19 -5.71 10.50
C SER A 168 -19.80 -6.26 10.13
N ARG A 169 -19.32 -7.24 10.89
CA ARG A 169 -18.04 -7.92 10.65
C ARG A 169 -17.93 -8.48 9.24
N GLU A 170 -18.99 -9.11 8.76
CA GLU A 170 -19.05 -9.71 7.43
C GLU A 170 -18.91 -8.64 6.35
N TRP A 171 -19.60 -7.51 6.51
CA TRP A 171 -19.51 -6.37 5.58
C TRP A 171 -18.11 -5.73 5.57
N ALA A 172 -17.48 -5.58 6.73
CA ALA A 172 -16.11 -5.05 6.81
C ALA A 172 -15.11 -5.99 6.13
N LEU A 173 -15.24 -7.31 6.36
CA LEU A 173 -14.35 -8.30 5.76
C LEU A 173 -14.55 -8.36 4.23
N ALA A 174 -15.80 -8.49 3.79
CA ALA A 174 -16.15 -8.55 2.37
C ALA A 174 -15.71 -7.29 1.63
N GLY A 175 -15.92 -6.11 2.21
CA GLY A 175 -15.52 -4.86 1.59
C GLY A 175 -14.00 -4.65 1.58
N ALA A 176 -13.27 -5.06 2.62
CA ALA A 176 -11.81 -5.08 2.59
C ALA A 176 -11.28 -6.02 1.49
N ALA A 177 -11.87 -7.22 1.35
CA ALA A 177 -11.54 -8.15 0.28
C ALA A 177 -11.89 -7.58 -1.11
N ALA A 178 -13.03 -6.91 -1.25
CA ALA A 178 -13.45 -6.28 -2.50
C ALA A 178 -12.54 -5.11 -2.90
N LEU A 179 -12.14 -4.25 -1.95
CA LEU A 179 -11.17 -3.19 -2.19
C LEU A 179 -9.81 -3.75 -2.58
N TYR A 180 -9.35 -4.81 -1.91
CA TYR A 180 -8.13 -5.50 -2.28
C TYR A 180 -8.20 -6.05 -3.71
N ALA A 181 -9.26 -6.80 -4.04
CA ALA A 181 -9.44 -7.36 -5.38
C ALA A 181 -9.58 -6.28 -6.46
N LEU A 182 -10.30 -5.19 -6.15
CA LEU A 182 -10.46 -4.05 -7.04
C LEU A 182 -9.11 -3.43 -7.39
N PHE A 183 -8.31 -3.05 -6.40
CA PHE A 183 -7.03 -2.39 -6.69
C PHE A 183 -5.97 -3.33 -7.25
N LEU A 184 -6.05 -4.63 -6.93
CA LEU A 184 -5.07 -5.61 -7.37
C LEU A 184 -5.27 -6.06 -8.82
N VAL A 185 -6.52 -6.33 -9.22
CA VAL A 185 -6.84 -6.91 -10.54
C VAL A 185 -8.04 -6.24 -11.17
N GLY A 186 -9.06 -5.89 -10.38
CA GLY A 186 -10.30 -5.31 -10.89
C GLY A 186 -10.09 -4.01 -11.67
N TRP A 187 -9.09 -3.21 -11.29
CA TRP A 187 -8.74 -1.98 -11.95
C TRP A 187 -8.13 -2.23 -13.34
N ASP A 188 -7.24 -3.22 -13.46
CA ASP A 188 -6.64 -3.59 -14.74
C ASP A 188 -7.71 -4.15 -15.69
N VAL A 189 -8.63 -4.97 -15.17
CA VAL A 189 -9.78 -5.46 -15.94
C VAL A 189 -10.68 -4.30 -16.38
N LEU A 190 -10.95 -3.34 -15.49
CA LEU A 190 -11.73 -2.14 -15.83
C LEU A 190 -11.08 -1.34 -16.96
N LEU A 191 -9.78 -1.08 -16.88
CA LEU A 191 -9.03 -0.36 -17.91
C LEU A 191 -9.02 -1.13 -19.23
N LEU A 192 -8.84 -2.45 -19.19
CA LEU A 192 -8.89 -3.29 -20.38
C LEU A 192 -10.25 -3.21 -21.09
N LEU A 193 -11.35 -3.30 -20.33
CA LEU A 193 -12.70 -3.18 -20.87
C LEU A 193 -12.97 -1.78 -21.43
N LEU A 194 -12.48 -0.75 -20.74
CA LEU A 194 -12.60 0.64 -21.17
C LEU A 194 -11.82 0.91 -22.45
N GLN A 195 -10.58 0.42 -22.54
CA GLN A 195 -9.77 0.46 -23.75
C GLN A 195 -10.50 -0.22 -24.90
N PHE A 196 -10.99 -1.44 -24.69
CA PHE A 196 -11.71 -2.19 -25.71
C PHE A 196 -12.97 -1.44 -26.19
N ALA A 197 -13.71 -0.80 -25.28
CA ALA A 197 -14.94 -0.09 -25.61
C ALA A 197 -14.72 1.25 -26.33
N VAL A 198 -13.62 1.95 -26.05
CA VAL A 198 -13.35 3.30 -26.56
C VAL A 198 -12.43 3.28 -27.79
N VAL A 199 -11.36 2.51 -27.71
CA VAL A 199 -10.28 2.49 -28.72
C VAL A 199 -10.40 1.25 -29.61
N GLY A 200 -10.89 0.14 -29.06
CA GLY A 200 -10.97 -1.15 -29.75
C GLY A 200 -9.93 -2.15 -29.24
N PRO A 201 -9.75 -3.28 -29.94
CA PRO A 201 -8.76 -4.29 -29.59
C PRO A 201 -7.35 -3.71 -29.54
N ALA A 202 -6.44 -4.35 -28.79
CA ALA A 202 -5.05 -3.89 -28.68
C ALA A 202 -4.31 -3.78 -30.03
N SER A 203 -4.77 -4.50 -31.07
CA SER A 203 -4.25 -4.41 -32.44
C SER A 203 -4.57 -3.09 -33.15
N GLU A 204 -5.54 -2.33 -32.66
CA GLU A 204 -6.01 -1.06 -33.24
C GLU A 204 -5.56 0.15 -32.43
N LEU A 205 -4.60 -0.04 -31.50
CA LEU A 205 -4.08 1.04 -30.68
C LEU A 205 -3.42 2.12 -31.57
N PRO A 206 -3.84 3.40 -31.43
CA PRO A 206 -3.18 4.51 -32.10
C PRO A 206 -1.69 4.55 -31.77
N GLU A 207 -0.86 4.98 -32.72
CA GLU A 207 0.58 5.20 -32.47
C GLU A 207 0.82 6.25 -31.37
N SER A 208 -0.14 7.16 -31.15
CA SER A 208 -0.13 8.13 -30.05
C SER A 208 -0.37 7.53 -28.66
N GLY A 209 -0.71 6.23 -28.58
CA GLY A 209 -1.08 5.56 -27.33
C GLY A 209 -2.53 5.76 -26.91
N LEU A 210 -2.81 5.50 -25.63
CA LEU A 210 -4.14 5.67 -25.03
C LEU A 210 -4.47 7.16 -24.83
N PRO A 211 -5.74 7.56 -24.88
CA PRO A 211 -6.15 8.91 -24.49
C PRO A 211 -5.72 9.27 -23.06
N ASP A 212 -5.22 10.49 -22.86
CA ASP A 212 -4.72 10.99 -21.57
C ASP A 212 -5.66 10.78 -20.38
N TRP A 213 -6.97 10.91 -20.61
CA TRP A 213 -7.96 10.73 -19.55
C TRP A 213 -8.05 9.27 -19.09
N MET A 214 -7.78 8.30 -19.96
CA MET A 214 -7.76 6.88 -19.61
C MET A 214 -6.48 6.53 -18.84
N ASP A 215 -5.35 7.10 -19.23
CA ASP A 215 -4.10 7.02 -18.44
C ASP A 215 -4.29 7.63 -17.05
N PHE A 216 -5.05 8.73 -16.95
CA PHE A 216 -5.40 9.33 -15.67
C PHE A 216 -6.30 8.41 -14.83
N VAL A 217 -7.30 7.74 -15.43
CA VAL A 217 -8.09 6.71 -14.73
C VAL A 217 -7.20 5.57 -14.24
N GLY A 218 -6.20 5.15 -15.03
CA GLY A 218 -5.23 4.16 -14.60
C GLY A 218 -4.37 4.62 -13.41
N LEU A 219 -4.02 5.90 -13.38
CA LEU A 219 -3.28 6.53 -12.29
C LEU A 219 -4.08 6.61 -10.99
N LEU A 220 -5.41 6.62 -11.02
CA LEU A 220 -6.23 6.63 -9.81
C LEU A 220 -6.09 5.37 -8.95
N ASN A 221 -5.59 4.25 -9.51
CA ASN A 221 -5.24 3.08 -8.72
C ASN A 221 -4.05 3.40 -7.80
N PRO A 222 -4.14 3.19 -6.47
CA PRO A 222 -3.02 3.41 -5.55
C PRO A 222 -1.74 2.69 -5.97
N SER A 223 -1.83 1.50 -6.56
CA SER A 223 -0.64 0.75 -7.02
C SER A 223 0.06 1.46 -8.19
N SER A 224 -0.70 1.94 -9.18
CA SER A 224 -0.21 2.76 -10.29
C SER A 224 0.38 4.08 -9.80
N ALA A 225 -0.29 4.74 -8.84
CA ALA A 225 0.19 5.97 -8.22
C ALA A 225 1.51 5.77 -7.45
N PHE A 226 1.65 4.64 -6.74
CA PHE A 226 2.91 4.23 -6.11
C PHE A 226 4.01 4.05 -7.15
N MET A 227 3.72 3.42 -8.30
CA MET A 227 4.71 3.27 -9.36
C MET A 227 5.15 4.61 -9.95
N LYS A 228 4.21 5.54 -10.17
CA LYS A 228 4.56 6.90 -10.62
C LYS A 228 5.41 7.63 -9.59
N ALA A 229 5.03 7.59 -8.32
CA ALA A 229 5.79 8.18 -7.22
C ALA A 229 7.22 7.61 -7.14
N THR A 230 7.39 6.30 -7.32
CA THR A 230 8.71 5.64 -7.36
C THR A 230 9.58 6.21 -8.48
N ARG A 231 9.05 6.36 -9.70
CA ARG A 231 9.79 6.95 -10.82
C ARG A 231 10.14 8.42 -10.63
N ALA A 232 9.34 9.16 -9.86
CA ALA A 232 9.63 10.56 -9.55
C ALA A 232 10.85 10.72 -8.63
N VAL A 233 11.10 9.74 -7.76
CA VAL A 233 12.15 9.78 -6.73
C VAL A 233 13.38 8.97 -7.11
N ILE A 234 13.21 7.95 -7.96
CA ILE A 234 14.26 7.09 -8.48
C ILE A 234 14.16 7.13 -10.01
N PRO A 235 14.72 8.16 -10.68
CA PRO A 235 14.58 8.35 -12.12
C PRO A 235 15.09 7.18 -12.95
N GLU A 236 16.05 6.41 -12.44
CA GLU A 236 16.63 5.22 -13.07
C GLU A 236 15.58 4.11 -13.28
N TYR A 237 14.47 4.12 -12.54
CA TYR A 237 13.33 3.24 -12.81
C TYR A 237 12.60 3.56 -14.12
N ARG A 238 12.71 4.79 -14.64
CA ARG A 238 12.15 5.18 -15.93
C ARG A 238 12.84 4.43 -17.07
N GLU A 239 14.14 4.16 -16.94
CA GLU A 239 14.92 3.44 -17.95
C GLU A 239 14.52 1.95 -18.04
N LEU A 240 14.05 1.38 -16.93
CA LEU A 240 13.51 0.02 -16.87
C LEU A 240 12.05 -0.06 -17.36
N THR A 241 11.35 1.06 -17.54
CA THR A 241 9.91 1.10 -17.87
C THR A 241 9.63 2.08 -19.02
N VAL A 242 9.56 1.56 -20.25
CA VAL A 242 9.27 2.38 -21.43
C VAL A 242 7.81 2.83 -21.43
N PHE A 243 7.58 4.13 -21.23
CA PHE A 243 6.30 4.79 -21.47
C PHE A 243 6.54 6.09 -22.24
N PRO A 244 5.63 6.49 -23.15
CA PRO A 244 5.69 7.80 -23.80
C PRO A 244 5.74 8.92 -22.75
N GLU A 245 6.54 9.96 -22.98
CA GLU A 245 6.53 11.15 -22.13
C GLU A 245 5.14 11.79 -22.17
N ALA A 246 4.44 11.78 -21.04
CA ALA A 246 3.14 12.40 -20.94
C ALA A 246 3.28 13.92 -20.82
N SER A 247 2.68 14.66 -21.75
CA SER A 247 2.73 16.12 -21.77
C SER A 247 1.83 16.78 -20.71
N ALA A 248 0.80 16.08 -20.25
CA ALA A 248 -0.17 16.60 -19.28
C ALA A 248 0.38 16.59 -17.83
N LEU A 249 0.14 17.68 -17.09
CA LEU A 249 0.59 17.86 -15.70
C LEU A 249 0.12 16.73 -14.76
N TYR A 250 -1.13 16.27 -14.91
CA TYR A 250 -1.72 15.21 -14.09
C TYR A 250 -1.20 13.80 -14.44
N LEU A 251 -0.38 13.67 -15.49
CA LEU A 251 0.27 12.42 -15.87
C LEU A 251 1.76 12.40 -15.52
N GLN A 252 2.31 13.48 -14.97
CA GLN A 252 3.69 13.51 -14.49
C GLN A 252 3.88 12.56 -13.29
N ASP A 253 5.09 12.05 -13.12
CA ASP A 253 5.37 11.01 -12.11
C ASP A 253 5.09 11.46 -10.67
N TRP A 254 5.38 12.73 -10.34
CA TRP A 254 5.13 13.28 -9.00
C TRP A 254 3.65 13.30 -8.64
N PHE A 255 2.75 13.28 -9.61
CA PHE A 255 1.30 13.27 -9.37
C PHE A 255 0.86 11.99 -8.66
N GLY A 256 1.66 10.92 -8.72
CA GLY A 256 1.48 9.72 -7.90
C GLY A 256 1.39 10.04 -6.40
N PHE A 257 2.18 11.00 -5.89
CA PHE A 257 2.09 11.43 -4.48
C PHE A 257 0.74 12.08 -4.16
N VAL A 258 0.17 12.83 -5.09
CA VAL A 258 -1.13 13.49 -4.90
C VAL A 258 -2.23 12.45 -4.78
N ILE A 259 -2.24 11.45 -5.67
CA ILE A 259 -3.23 10.37 -5.63
C ILE A 259 -3.08 9.51 -4.37
N LEU A 260 -1.85 9.20 -3.97
CA LEU A 260 -1.60 8.48 -2.71
C LEU A 260 -2.07 9.29 -1.49
N ALA A 261 -1.76 10.58 -1.43
CA ALA A 261 -2.22 11.46 -0.36
C ALA A 261 -3.75 11.57 -0.33
N PHE A 262 -4.39 11.62 -1.49
CA PHE A 262 -5.85 11.59 -1.61
C PHE A 262 -6.42 10.30 -1.02
N TRP A 263 -5.92 9.13 -1.42
CA TRP A 263 -6.40 7.84 -0.92
C TRP A 263 -6.08 7.59 0.55
N GLY A 264 -4.98 8.12 1.08
CA GLY A 264 -4.67 8.03 2.50
C GLY A 264 -5.52 8.98 3.34
N GLY A 265 -5.75 10.21 2.85
CA GLY A 265 -6.39 11.29 3.60
C GLY A 265 -7.91 11.30 3.52
N VAL A 266 -8.48 11.18 2.32
CA VAL A 266 -9.92 11.36 2.10
C VAL A 266 -10.76 10.26 2.74
N PRO A 267 -10.51 8.96 2.52
CA PRO A 267 -11.23 7.88 3.21
C PRO A 267 -11.10 7.96 4.73
N LEU A 268 -9.91 8.29 5.24
CA LEU A 268 -9.67 8.45 6.67
C LEU A 268 -10.48 9.61 7.25
N TYR A 269 -10.51 10.76 6.57
CA TYR A 269 -11.28 11.93 6.96
C TYR A 269 -12.80 11.66 6.92
N LEU A 270 -13.29 11.02 5.85
CA LEU A 270 -14.70 10.62 5.75
C LEU A 270 -15.08 9.63 6.85
N GLY A 271 -14.20 8.68 7.17
CA GLY A 271 -14.38 7.76 8.29
C GLY A 271 -14.44 8.47 9.64
N TYR A 272 -13.57 9.46 9.86
CA TYR A 272 -13.62 10.33 11.03
C TYR A 272 -14.94 11.10 11.12
N ARG A 273 -15.35 11.79 10.05
CA ARG A 273 -16.63 12.53 9.99
C ARG A 273 -17.83 11.65 10.32
N ARG A 274 -17.85 10.43 9.77
CA ARG A 274 -18.90 9.45 10.08
C ARG A 274 -18.87 9.03 11.53
N PHE A 275 -17.68 8.82 12.09
CA PHE A 275 -17.50 8.45 13.49
C PHE A 275 -17.92 9.58 14.43
N ASP A 276 -17.66 10.83 14.07
CA ASP A 276 -17.99 12.02 14.85
C ASP A 276 -19.51 12.25 14.95
N GLY A 277 -20.26 12.05 13.85
CA GLY A 277 -21.73 12.09 13.85
C GLY A 277 -22.44 10.87 14.46
N MET A 278 -21.67 9.89 14.95
CA MET A 278 -22.08 8.77 15.83
C MET A 278 -22.71 9.20 17.16
N ASP A 279 -24.02 9.40 17.27
CA ASP A 279 -24.67 9.40 18.58
C ASP A 279 -24.60 7.99 19.18
N LEU A 280 -23.88 7.85 20.29
CA LEU A 280 -23.89 6.63 21.07
C LEU A 280 -25.23 6.56 21.79
N GLN A 281 -26.23 5.91 21.20
CA GLN A 281 -27.46 5.61 21.94
C GLN A 281 -27.08 4.78 23.18
N THR A 282 -27.44 5.35 24.32
CA THR A 282 -27.20 4.86 25.69
C THR A 282 -27.63 3.43 25.85
#